data_AF-A0A4Q5RQK1-F1
#
_entry.id   AF-A0A4Q5RQK1-F1
#
_cell.length_a   1.000
_cell.length_b   1.000
_cell.length_c   1.000
_cell.angle_alpha   90.00
_cell.angle_beta   90.00
_cell.angle_gamma   90.00
#
_symmetry.space_group_name_H-M   'P 1'
#
loop_
_entity.id
_entity.type
_entity.pdbx_description
1 polymer ?
#
loop_
_entity_poly.entity_id
_entity_poly.type
_entity_poly.pdbx_seq_one_letter_code
_entity_poly.pdbx_strand_id
1 'polypeptide(L)'
;MKHAIVAALALALATPVIAIPVAADAQVLTGRGSARGASRAAPRRAQPPRLSAAEQQQLWDAQDLVGDLNVQIETLQGQATAAGGLSDAQRAELDGHTARRNEAQATVDRLVAKRGA
;
A
#
# COMPACT_ATOMS: atom_id res chain seq x y z
N MET A 1 -15.99 -37.38 15.39
CA MET A 1 -14.88 -36.95 16.26
C MET A 1 -13.94 -36.13 15.38
N LYS A 2 -14.07 -34.79 15.36
CA LYS A 2 -13.35 -33.82 16.20
C LYS A 2 -11.82 -33.91 16.10
N HIS A 3 -11.27 -33.39 14.99
CA HIS A 3 -9.89 -32.91 14.87
C HIS A 3 -9.98 -31.66 13.97
N ALA A 4 -10.18 -30.43 14.44
CA ALA A 4 -9.35 -29.63 15.34
C ALA A 4 -7.87 -29.67 14.91
N ILE A 5 -7.49 -28.77 14.01
CA ILE A 5 -6.38 -27.80 14.14
C ILE A 5 -6.58 -26.79 12.98
N VAL A 6 -7.35 -25.73 13.27
CA VAL A 6 -7.28 -24.49 12.50
C VAL A 6 -6.06 -23.77 13.05
N ALA A 7 -4.96 -23.78 12.31
CA ALA A 7 -3.81 -22.96 12.61
C ALA A 7 -4.22 -21.50 12.32
N ALA A 8 -4.71 -20.82 13.35
CA ALA A 8 -4.85 -19.39 13.38
C ALA A 8 -3.46 -18.78 13.20
N LEU A 9 -3.14 -18.42 11.95
CA LEU A 9 -1.97 -17.62 11.66
C LEU A 9 -2.27 -16.20 12.14
N ALA A 10 -2.01 -15.96 13.42
CA ALA A 10 -1.90 -14.65 14.00
C ALA A 10 -0.72 -13.93 13.33
N LEU A 11 -0.98 -13.33 12.17
CA LEU A 11 -0.03 -12.44 11.53
C LEU A 11 0.03 -11.19 12.40
N ALA A 12 1.12 -11.10 13.15
CA ALA A 12 1.45 -9.99 14.02
C ALA A 12 1.26 -8.67 13.26
N LEU A 13 0.24 -7.91 13.68
CA LEU A 13 0.17 -6.48 13.43
C LEU A 13 1.27 -5.83 14.28
N ALA A 14 2.51 -5.97 13.83
CA ALA A 14 3.61 -5.11 14.23
C ALA A 14 3.35 -3.72 13.64
N THR A 15 2.32 -3.06 14.15
CA THR A 15 2.16 -1.62 13.97
C THR A 15 3.22 -0.97 14.85
N PRO A 16 4.15 -0.18 14.32
CA PRO A 16 4.96 0.67 15.17
C PRO A 16 3.99 1.65 15.84
N VAL A 17 3.82 1.51 17.16
CA VAL A 17 3.24 2.57 17.99
C VAL A 17 4.24 3.72 17.92
N ILE A 18 4.03 4.62 16.96
CA ILE A 18 4.72 5.90 16.93
C ILE A 18 4.15 6.68 18.11
N ALA A 19 4.87 6.63 19.24
CA ALA A 19 4.63 7.49 20.37
C ALA A 19 4.78 8.94 19.89
N ILE A 20 3.65 9.63 19.72
CA ILE A 20 3.63 11.06 19.49
C ILE A 20 4.08 11.69 20.81
N PRO A 21 5.23 12.38 20.88
CA PRO A 21 5.56 13.12 22.08
C PRO A 21 4.57 14.29 22.17
N VAL A 22 3.61 14.19 23.07
CA VAL A 22 2.84 15.34 23.53
C VAL A 22 3.82 16.19 24.36
N ALA A 23 4.56 17.04 23.67
CA ALA A 23 5.15 18.22 24.27
C ALA A 23 4.06 19.31 24.27
N ALA A 24 3.11 19.20 25.21
CA ALA A 24 2.27 20.32 25.60
C ALA A 24 2.91 20.95 26.84
N ASP A 25 4.00 21.67 26.59
CA ASP A 25 4.60 22.61 27.52
C ASP A 25 3.51 23.58 27.99
N ALA A 26 3.23 23.53 29.29
CA ALA A 26 2.56 24.60 29.99
C ALA A 26 3.51 25.80 30.06
N GLN A 27 3.66 26.54 28.96
CA GLN A 27 4.41 27.80 28.98
C GLN A 27 3.44 28.97 28.89
N VAL A 28 3.12 29.44 30.09
CA VAL A 28 2.42 30.70 30.36
C VAL A 28 3.18 31.84 29.70
N LEU A 29 2.44 32.60 28.89
CA LEU A 29 2.87 33.82 28.22
C LEU A 29 3.20 34.92 29.24
N THR A 30 4.44 34.96 29.72
CA THR A 30 4.99 36.13 30.43
C THR A 30 5.59 37.11 29.42
N GLY A 31 5.00 38.31 29.37
CA GLY A 31 5.74 39.55 29.23
C GLY A 31 6.52 39.81 27.93
N ARG A 32 5.86 40.50 26.99
CA ARG A 32 6.26 41.83 26.51
C ARG A 32 7.78 42.07 26.34
N GLY A 33 8.27 42.04 25.10
CA GLY A 33 9.58 42.62 24.80
C GLY A 33 10.09 42.37 23.38
N SER A 34 9.90 43.35 22.50
CA SER A 34 10.82 43.74 21.41
C SER A 34 11.53 42.65 20.59
N ALA A 35 11.22 42.55 19.30
CA ALA A 35 12.06 43.16 18.26
C ALA A 35 11.55 42.78 16.86
N ARG A 36 11.59 43.77 15.98
CA ARG A 36 11.36 43.67 14.54
C ARG A 36 12.29 42.62 13.93
N GLY A 37 11.76 41.84 12.99
CA GLY A 37 12.58 41.17 11.97
C GLY A 37 12.67 39.66 12.08
N ALA A 38 11.58 38.95 11.78
CA ALA A 38 11.65 37.62 11.18
C ALA A 38 10.33 37.25 10.50
N SER A 39 9.85 38.09 9.59
CA SER A 39 8.98 37.64 8.49
C SER A 39 9.81 36.79 7.49
N ARG A 40 10.57 35.82 7.97
CA ARG A 40 11.06 34.72 7.14
C ARG A 40 9.97 33.67 7.22
N ALA A 41 9.12 33.70 6.18
CA ALA A 41 8.24 32.61 5.83
C ALA A 41 8.94 31.30 6.17
N ALA A 42 8.39 30.56 7.14
CA ALA A 42 8.78 29.18 7.37
C ALA A 42 8.80 28.50 5.99
N PRO A 43 9.83 27.68 5.66
CA PRO A 43 9.80 26.92 4.43
C PRO A 43 8.48 26.19 4.43
N ARG A 44 7.60 26.53 3.48
CA ARG A 44 6.32 25.86 3.27
C ARG A 44 6.71 24.40 3.16
N ARG A 45 6.49 23.61 4.23
CA ARG A 45 6.77 22.18 4.23
C ARG A 45 6.10 21.70 2.97
N ALA A 46 6.89 21.29 1.97
CA ALA A 46 6.38 20.85 0.69
C ALA A 46 5.36 19.78 1.06
N GLN A 47 4.08 20.11 0.91
CA GLN A 47 3.04 19.21 1.35
C GLN A 47 3.20 17.99 0.45
N PRO A 48 3.39 16.78 1.03
CA PRO A 48 3.60 15.58 0.25
C PRO A 48 2.55 15.53 -0.87
N PRO A 49 2.95 15.37 -2.15
CA PRO A 49 2.02 15.41 -3.28
C PRO A 49 0.87 14.42 -3.06
N ARG A 50 -0.28 14.95 -2.65
CA ARG A 50 -1.49 14.16 -2.49
C ARG A 50 -1.89 13.62 -3.86
N LEU A 51 -2.35 12.37 -3.88
CA LEU A 51 -2.96 11.79 -5.07
C LEU A 51 -4.14 12.67 -5.50
N SER A 52 -4.25 12.92 -6.80
CA SER A 52 -5.48 13.48 -7.38
C SER A 52 -6.61 12.44 -7.31
N ALA A 53 -7.86 12.88 -7.46
CA ALA A 53 -9.01 11.96 -7.48
C ALA A 53 -8.90 10.89 -8.58
N ALA A 54 -8.39 11.27 -9.76
CA ALA A 54 -8.15 10.33 -10.85
C ALA A 54 -7.06 9.30 -10.50
N GLU A 55 -5.97 9.72 -9.86
CA GLU A 55 -4.91 8.82 -9.43
C GLU A 55 -5.36 7.91 -8.27
N GLN A 56 -6.25 8.40 -7.41
CA GLN A 56 -6.84 7.59 -6.35
C GLN A 56 -7.76 6.51 -6.93
N GLN A 57 -8.57 6.84 -7.94
CA GLN A 57 -9.37 5.85 -8.66
C GLN A 57 -8.47 4.83 -9.35
N GLN A 58 -7.44 5.29 -10.07
CA GLN A 58 -6.47 4.41 -10.73
C GLN A 58 -5.77 3.46 -9.76
N LEU A 59 -5.48 3.90 -8.54
CA LEU A 59 -4.92 3.07 -7.49
C LEU A 59 -5.89 1.97 -7.05
N TRP A 60 -7.18 2.27 -6.92
CA TRP A 60 -8.20 1.27 -6.61
C TRP A 60 -8.37 0.27 -7.76
N ASP A 61 -8.53 0.76 -8.99
CA ASP A 61 -8.67 -0.10 -10.18
C ASP A 61 -7.47 -1.04 -10.36
N ALA A 62 -6.25 -0.54 -10.11
CA ALA A 62 -5.04 -1.34 -10.20
C ALA A 62 -4.96 -2.41 -9.09
N GLN A 63 -5.44 -2.11 -7.88
CA GLN A 63 -5.50 -3.09 -6.79
C GLN A 63 -6.52 -4.19 -7.07
N ASP A 64 -7.70 -3.81 -7.56
CA ASP A 64 -8.75 -4.76 -7.94
C ASP A 64 -8.25 -5.68 -9.06
N LEU A 65 -7.60 -5.11 -10.09
CA LEU A 65 -7.02 -5.88 -11.18
C LEU A 65 -5.93 -6.86 -10.71
N VAL A 66 -5.09 -6.47 -9.74
CA VAL A 66 -4.11 -7.40 -9.14
C VAL A 66 -4.83 -8.56 -8.43
N GLY A 67 -5.90 -8.25 -7.69
CA GLY A 67 -6.73 -9.27 -7.03
C GLY A 67 -7.32 -10.26 -8.03
N ASP A 68 -7.98 -9.76 -9.08
CA ASP A 68 -8.61 -10.58 -10.11
C ASP A 68 -7.59 -11.47 -10.85
N LEU A 69 -6.43 -10.91 -11.20
CA LEU A 69 -5.38 -11.67 -11.88
C LEU A 69 -4.76 -12.74 -10.98
N ASN A 70 -4.62 -12.48 -9.68
CA ASN A 70 -4.14 -13.50 -8.74
C ASN A 70 -5.12 -14.68 -8.66
N VAL A 71 -6.43 -14.42 -8.59
CA VAL A 71 -7.45 -15.48 -8.59
C VAL A 71 -7.39 -16.31 -9.88
N GLN A 72 -7.20 -15.66 -11.03
CA GLN A 72 -7.08 -16.35 -12.33
C GLN A 72 -5.82 -17.22 -12.39
N ILE A 73 -4.68 -16.70 -11.92
CA ILE A 73 -3.41 -17.45 -11.84
C ILE A 73 -3.56 -18.67 -10.92
N GLU A 74 -4.13 -18.49 -9.73
CA GLU A 74 -4.38 -19.58 -8.78
C GLU A 74 -5.31 -20.64 -9.38
N THR A 75 -6.35 -20.21 -10.09
CA THR A 75 -7.28 -21.12 -10.79
C THR A 75 -6.56 -21.96 -11.84
N LEU A 76 -5.74 -21.33 -12.69
CA LEU A 76 -4.94 -22.03 -13.71
C LEU A 76 -3.93 -23.02 -13.09
N GLN A 77 -3.26 -22.63 -12.00
CA GLN A 77 -2.34 -23.49 -11.28
C GLN A 77 -3.07 -24.69 -10.62
N GLY A 78 -4.27 -24.46 -10.08
CA GLY A 78 -5.12 -25.51 -9.52
C GLY A 78 -5.54 -26.52 -10.59
N GLN A 79 -5.97 -26.04 -11.76
CA GLN A 79 -6.29 -26.88 -12.92
C GLN A 79 -5.08 -27.69 -13.39
N ALA A 80 -3.89 -27.06 -13.45
CA ALA A 80 -2.66 -27.74 -13.82
C ALA A 80 -2.30 -28.87 -12.85
N THR A 81 -2.46 -28.62 -11.54
CA THR A 81 -2.21 -29.63 -10.51
C THR A 81 -3.14 -30.83 -10.67
N ALA A 82 -4.43 -30.58 -10.96
CA ALA A 82 -5.41 -31.63 -11.22
C ALA A 82 -5.14 -32.42 -12.51
N ALA A 83 -4.56 -31.77 -13.53
CA ALA A 83 -4.23 -32.36 -14.82
C ALA A 83 -2.83 -33.01 -14.88
N GLY A 84 -2.01 -32.88 -13.82
CA GLY A 84 -0.63 -33.38 -13.78
C GLY A 84 0.41 -32.47 -14.46
N GLY A 85 0.05 -31.22 -14.77
CA GLY A 85 0.92 -30.20 -15.35
C GLY A 85 0.15 -29.13 -16.14
N LEU A 86 0.86 -28.05 -16.48
CA LEU A 86 0.35 -27.02 -17.41
C LEU A 86 0.58 -27.47 -18.85
N SER A 87 -0.47 -27.37 -19.68
CA SER A 87 -0.31 -27.39 -21.14
C SER A 87 0.42 -26.12 -21.62
N ASP A 88 0.96 -26.15 -22.84
CA ASP A 88 1.68 -24.99 -23.41
C ASP A 88 0.78 -23.76 -23.54
N ALA A 89 -0.50 -23.95 -23.90
CA ALA A 89 -1.48 -22.88 -23.97
C ALA A 89 -1.74 -22.26 -22.58
N GLN A 90 -1.93 -23.08 -21.55
CA GLN A 90 -2.12 -22.60 -20.17
C GLN A 90 -0.87 -21.92 -19.62
N ARG A 91 0.33 -22.34 -20.05
CA ARG A 91 1.58 -21.69 -19.65
C ARG A 91 1.68 -20.30 -20.26
N ALA A 92 1.40 -20.15 -21.55
CA ALA A 92 1.34 -18.84 -22.20
C ALA A 92 0.29 -17.93 -21.58
N GLU A 93 -0.86 -18.47 -21.20
CA GLU A 93 -1.90 -17.73 -20.50
C GLU A 93 -1.45 -17.28 -19.09
N LEU A 94 -0.82 -18.17 -18.32
CA LEU A 94 -0.27 -17.84 -17.01
C LEU A 94 0.82 -16.78 -17.08
N ASP A 95 1.69 -16.85 -18.08
CA ASP A 95 2.72 -15.84 -18.33
C ASP A 95 2.08 -14.49 -18.67
N GLY A 96 1.04 -14.48 -19.50
CA GLY A 96 0.26 -13.28 -19.83
C GLY A 96 -0.41 -12.64 -18.62
N HIS A 97 -1.09 -13.43 -17.80
CA HIS A 97 -1.72 -12.94 -16.56
C HIS A 97 -0.68 -12.42 -15.57
N THR A 98 0.46 -13.11 -15.45
CA THR A 98 1.57 -12.69 -14.58
C THR A 98 2.17 -11.37 -15.02
N ALA A 99 2.40 -11.18 -16.32
CA ALA A 99 2.91 -9.92 -16.87
C ALA A 99 1.95 -8.76 -16.56
N ARG A 100 0.66 -8.94 -16.84
CA ARG A 100 -0.37 -7.92 -16.54
C ARG A 100 -0.47 -7.61 -15.05
N ARG A 101 -0.33 -8.61 -14.19
CA ARG A 101 -0.33 -8.43 -12.73
C ARG A 101 0.86 -7.58 -12.30
N ASN A 102 2.04 -7.84 -12.87
CA ASN A 102 3.24 -7.06 -12.57
C ASN A 102 3.12 -5.59 -13.02
N GLU A 103 2.50 -5.34 -14.17
CA GLU A 103 2.22 -3.97 -14.65
C GLU A 103 1.24 -3.23 -13.73
N ALA A 104 0.16 -3.90 -13.30
CA ALA A 104 -0.80 -3.36 -12.34
C ALA A 104 -0.12 -3.08 -10.99
N GLN A 105 0.71 -4.02 -10.50
CA GLN A 105 1.48 -3.84 -9.27
C GLN A 105 2.44 -2.66 -9.36
N ALA A 106 3.14 -2.48 -10.49
CA ALA A 106 4.02 -1.33 -10.69
C ALA A 106 3.25 0.01 -10.65
N THR A 107 1.98 0.01 -11.06
CA THR A 107 1.10 1.18 -10.94
C THR A 107 0.73 1.45 -9.48
N VAL A 108 0.36 0.40 -8.73
CA VAL A 108 0.11 0.49 -7.29
C VAL A 108 1.33 1.05 -6.57
N ASP A 109 2.52 0.47 -6.79
CA ASP A 109 3.76 0.85 -6.11
C ASP A 109 4.10 2.32 -6.38
N ARG A 110 3.96 2.78 -7.64
CA ARG A 110 4.20 4.17 -8.03
C ARG A 110 3.25 5.14 -7.33
N LEU A 111 1.96 4.82 -7.28
CA LEU A 111 0.95 5.70 -6.68
C LEU A 111 1.03 5.70 -5.14
N VAL A 112 1.37 4.55 -4.55
CA VAL A 112 1.65 4.45 -3.10
C VAL A 112 2.91 5.23 -2.73
N ALA A 113 3.98 5.13 -3.53
CA ALA A 113 5.20 5.92 -3.33
C ALA A 113 4.91 7.43 -3.43
N LYS A 114 4.11 7.85 -4.43
CA LYS A 114 3.68 9.25 -4.57
C LYS A 114 2.90 9.75 -3.35
N ARG A 115 2.03 8.92 -2.78
CA ARG A 115 1.23 9.26 -1.58
C ARG A 115 2.09 9.42 -0.32
N GLY A 116 3.22 8.70 -0.23
CA GLY A 116 4.11 8.70 0.92
C GLY A 116 5.29 9.67 0.85
N ALA A 117 5.61 10.19 -0.34
CA ALA A 117 6.59 11.26 -0.59
C ALA A 117 5.98 12.63 -0.33
#